data_AF-A0A2U2ZAJ3-F1
#
_entry.id   AF-A0A2U2ZAJ3-F1
#
_cell.length_a   1.000
_cell.length_b   1.000
_cell.length_c   1.000
_cell.angle_alpha   90.00
_cell.angle_beta   90.00
_cell.angle_gamma   90.00
#
_symmetry.space_group_name_H-M   'P 1'
#
loop_
_entity.id
_entity.type
_entity.pdbx_description
1 polymer ?
#
loop_
_entity_poly.entity_id
_entity_poly.type
_entity_poly.pdbx_seq_one_letter_code
_entity_poly.pdbx_strand_id
1 'polypeptide(L)'
;MRPEGHGNGRNSQGGVPDGLLVGLLAFLLGITLLVWTATGLAGLAARGSWPSGVTFTRTPVAMRHLVAEPHDIPGAWPDTPASALSGYGLFWGLFIGQLMLLLVLTIFVLGTVARWRAVRARRKAERAAGATAAPEPVQHEVPTPRAAPEPVRERERETAPPPGTAPPQEAAFTEALPPLAASAHPVFYGSPDTRHTTAASAVRDAEGPALVVTSNPSLWAETKDARAKLGPTHLYDPTHRCDTPARLHWSPTVGCEDKETAVARATALLAPVRPASRLDQAVGDTAQTLLRSYLHAAAIDGRTIRHVHRWAQGTQVQDAVRVLRTNPKAAPGAAGELEATLTAYPERRDIAQQLTTRALSALLTVNVREACTPNRTDALSLDSFVHETGTLYVVGESIEDPRTQPGAMPLLTALTASVVEHGRRMAERSSSGRLDPPFTLVLDDVAAVAPLPQLPELLATGADRGMPTLALLRSREQARTRWPHDELPV
;
A
#
# COMPACT_ATOMS: atom_id res chain seq x y z
N MET A 1 1.94 -68.92 48.75
CA MET A 1 2.79 -69.61 47.74
C MET A 1 2.83 -68.74 46.49
N ARG A 2 4.02 -68.17 46.17
CA ARG A 2 4.58 -67.70 44.87
C ARG A 2 3.71 -66.95 43.81
N PRO A 3 4.31 -66.14 42.91
CA PRO A 3 5.51 -65.28 43.05
C PRO A 3 5.37 -63.89 42.36
N GLU A 4 6.45 -63.12 42.44
CA GLU A 4 6.70 -61.80 41.85
C GLU A 4 6.64 -61.73 40.31
N GLY A 5 6.37 -60.53 39.79
CA GLY A 5 6.54 -60.16 38.38
C GLY A 5 7.15 -58.76 38.23
N HIS A 6 8.41 -58.71 37.80
CA HIS A 6 9.09 -57.51 37.33
C HIS A 6 8.47 -56.98 36.03
N GLY A 7 8.38 -55.64 35.90
CA GLY A 7 7.96 -54.94 34.69
C GLY A 7 8.68 -53.61 34.53
N ASN A 8 9.80 -53.68 33.83
CA ASN A 8 10.83 -52.66 33.58
C ASN A 8 10.31 -51.42 32.82
N GLY A 9 10.96 -50.27 33.04
CA GLY A 9 10.60 -49.00 32.43
C GLY A 9 10.89 -48.89 30.92
N ARG A 10 10.40 -47.80 30.32
CA ARG A 10 10.98 -47.20 29.11
C ARG A 10 10.56 -45.74 28.99
N ASN A 11 11.53 -44.87 29.23
CA ASN A 11 11.58 -43.48 28.77
C ASN A 11 11.21 -43.42 27.29
N SER A 12 10.18 -42.66 26.92
CA SER A 12 10.00 -42.16 25.57
C SER A 12 11.00 -41.01 25.33
N GLN A 13 12.18 -41.38 24.82
CA GLN A 13 13.13 -40.46 24.21
C GLN A 13 12.45 -39.63 23.12
N GLY A 14 12.62 -38.31 23.16
CA GLY A 14 12.26 -37.41 22.08
C GLY A 14 13.10 -37.71 20.85
N GLY A 15 12.45 -38.18 19.78
CA GLY A 15 13.07 -38.35 18.48
C GLY A 15 13.29 -37.00 17.80
N VAL A 16 14.45 -36.82 17.16
CA VAL A 16 14.71 -35.71 16.24
C VAL A 16 13.72 -35.82 15.07
N PRO A 17 13.00 -34.74 14.70
CA PRO A 17 12.03 -34.81 13.61
C PRO A 17 12.73 -35.23 12.30
N ASP A 18 12.17 -36.24 11.63
CA ASP A 18 12.73 -36.82 10.38
C ASP A 18 13.00 -35.76 9.31
N GLY A 19 12.22 -34.68 9.27
CA GLY A 19 12.45 -33.54 8.37
C GLY A 19 13.74 -32.77 8.64
N LEU A 20 14.18 -32.69 9.90
CA LEU A 20 15.45 -32.05 10.27
C LEU A 20 16.63 -32.93 9.88
N LEU A 21 16.50 -34.25 10.00
CA LEU A 21 17.52 -35.21 9.53
C LEU A 21 17.66 -35.18 8.01
N VAL A 22 16.54 -35.21 7.27
CA VAL A 22 16.56 -35.14 5.80
C VAL A 22 17.09 -33.79 5.30
N GLY A 23 16.70 -32.69 5.95
CA GLY A 23 17.20 -31.35 5.62
C GLY A 23 18.70 -31.20 5.86
N LEU A 24 19.19 -31.70 6.99
CA LEU A 24 20.62 -31.70 7.31
C LEU A 24 21.42 -32.55 6.31
N LEU A 25 20.92 -33.72 5.94
CA LEU A 25 21.58 -34.61 4.99
C LEU A 25 21.63 -34.02 3.58
N ALA A 26 20.55 -33.36 3.14
CA ALA A 26 20.52 -32.64 1.86
C ALA A 26 21.47 -31.43 1.85
N PHE A 27 21.55 -30.69 2.96
CA PHE A 27 22.49 -29.57 3.11
C PHE A 27 23.94 -30.04 3.04
N LEU A 28 24.30 -31.10 3.77
CA LEU A 28 25.65 -31.67 3.77
C LEU A 28 26.03 -32.21 2.39
N LEU A 29 25.11 -32.84 1.68
CA LEU A 29 25.36 -33.33 0.32
C LEU A 29 25.52 -32.17 -0.69
N GLY A 30 24.70 -31.12 -0.55
CA GLY A 30 24.77 -29.92 -1.39
C GLY A 30 26.08 -29.14 -1.24
N ILE A 31 26.54 -28.91 0.00
CA ILE A 31 27.82 -28.24 0.25
C ILE A 31 29.00 -29.08 -0.24
N THR A 32 28.93 -30.40 -0.09
CA THR A 32 29.94 -31.34 -0.62
C THR A 32 30.02 -31.25 -2.15
N LEU A 33 28.88 -31.20 -2.84
CA LEU A 33 28.86 -31.04 -4.31
C LEU A 33 29.42 -29.69 -4.76
N LEU A 34 29.10 -28.61 -4.04
CA LEU A 34 29.63 -27.26 -4.32
C LEU A 34 31.15 -27.20 -4.17
N VAL A 35 31.71 -27.73 -3.07
CA VAL A 35 33.17 -27.74 -2.86
C VAL A 35 33.88 -28.58 -3.93
N TRP A 36 33.33 -29.74 -4.30
CA TRP A 36 33.91 -30.60 -5.33
C TRP A 36 33.89 -29.92 -6.72
N THR A 37 32.75 -29.36 -7.12
CA THR A 37 32.61 -28.69 -8.42
C THR A 37 33.41 -27.40 -8.49
N ALA A 38 33.49 -26.61 -7.42
CA ALA A 38 34.33 -25.43 -7.34
C ALA A 38 35.82 -25.78 -7.49
N THR A 39 36.29 -26.83 -6.81
CA THR A 39 37.69 -27.28 -6.92
C THR A 39 38.02 -27.74 -8.35
N GLY A 40 37.14 -28.55 -8.96
CA GLY A 40 37.37 -29.06 -10.31
C GLY A 40 37.28 -27.99 -11.40
N LEU A 41 36.33 -27.07 -11.30
CA LEU A 41 36.21 -25.93 -12.22
C LEU A 41 37.38 -24.96 -12.07
N ALA A 42 37.88 -24.75 -10.85
CA ALA A 42 39.04 -23.89 -10.62
C ALA A 42 40.32 -24.51 -11.22
N GLY A 43 40.51 -25.83 -11.07
CA GLY A 43 41.59 -26.56 -11.75
C GLY A 43 41.48 -26.48 -13.27
N LEU A 44 40.28 -26.71 -13.82
CA LEU A 44 39.99 -26.58 -15.25
C LEU A 44 40.28 -25.18 -15.78
N ALA A 45 39.84 -24.14 -15.08
CA ALA A 45 40.05 -22.75 -15.48
C ALA A 45 41.53 -22.30 -15.35
N ALA A 46 42.26 -22.82 -14.37
CA ALA A 46 43.66 -22.44 -14.13
C ALA A 46 44.67 -23.22 -14.98
N ARG A 47 44.35 -24.45 -15.38
CA ARG A 47 45.31 -25.40 -15.99
C ARG A 47 44.78 -26.10 -17.25
N GLY A 48 43.54 -25.85 -17.64
CA GLY A 48 42.93 -26.39 -18.86
C GLY A 48 42.50 -27.86 -18.78
N SER A 49 42.63 -28.52 -17.62
CA SER A 49 42.21 -29.91 -17.42
C SER A 49 41.61 -30.11 -16.02
N TRP A 50 40.71 -31.10 -15.91
CA TRP A 50 40.12 -31.46 -14.62
C TRP A 50 41.15 -32.25 -13.78
N PRO A 51 41.44 -31.86 -12.53
CA PRO A 51 42.44 -32.55 -11.71
C PRO A 51 41.99 -33.97 -11.36
N SER A 52 42.81 -34.98 -11.68
CA SER A 52 42.47 -36.40 -11.49
C SER A 52 42.38 -36.84 -10.02
N GLY A 53 43.01 -36.11 -9.09
CA GLY A 53 42.97 -36.41 -7.65
C GLY A 53 41.78 -35.81 -6.90
N VAL A 54 40.94 -34.99 -7.57
CA VAL A 54 39.76 -34.35 -6.97
C VAL A 54 38.55 -35.27 -7.09
N THR A 55 38.38 -36.16 -6.11
CA THR A 55 37.30 -37.14 -6.06
C THR A 55 36.17 -36.71 -5.11
N PHE A 56 34.92 -36.95 -5.53
CA PHE A 56 33.74 -36.58 -4.75
C PHE A 56 33.75 -37.17 -3.33
N THR A 57 34.25 -38.41 -3.19
CA THR A 57 34.31 -39.16 -1.92
C THR A 57 35.25 -38.54 -0.87
N ARG A 58 36.23 -37.73 -1.27
CA ARG A 58 37.20 -37.08 -0.37
C ARG A 58 36.85 -35.64 -0.01
N THR A 59 35.85 -35.08 -0.68
CA THR A 59 35.40 -33.71 -0.46
C THR A 59 35.02 -33.38 0.99
N PRO A 60 34.41 -34.28 1.79
CA PRO A 60 34.12 -33.98 3.21
C PRO A 60 35.39 -33.72 4.05
N VAL A 61 36.48 -34.44 3.76
CA VAL A 61 37.77 -34.26 4.46
C VAL A 61 38.44 -32.96 3.99
N ALA A 62 38.38 -32.68 2.68
CA ALA A 62 38.86 -31.43 2.10
C ALA A 62 38.11 -30.21 2.67
N MET A 63 36.78 -30.31 2.81
CA MET A 63 35.95 -29.26 3.40
C MET A 63 36.34 -28.99 4.86
N ARG A 64 36.59 -30.04 5.65
CA ARG A 64 37.09 -29.89 7.04
C ARG A 64 38.44 -29.16 7.08
N HIS A 65 39.33 -29.47 6.15
CA HIS A 65 40.64 -28.80 6.04
C HIS A 65 40.51 -27.33 5.66
N LEU A 66 39.68 -27.01 4.65
CA LEU A 66 39.44 -25.64 4.18
C LEU A 66 38.74 -24.75 5.21
N VAL A 67 37.99 -25.34 6.16
CA VAL A 67 37.43 -24.59 7.29
C VAL A 67 38.52 -24.20 8.30
N ALA A 68 39.52 -25.06 8.50
CA ALA A 68 40.64 -24.77 9.41
C ALA A 68 41.70 -23.86 8.76
N GLU A 69 42.01 -24.10 7.49
CA GLU A 69 43.02 -23.38 6.71
C GLU A 69 42.46 -22.97 5.35
N PRO A 70 41.73 -21.84 5.26
CA PRO A 70 40.99 -21.42 4.06
C PRO A 70 41.84 -21.13 2.83
N HIS A 71 43.15 -20.94 3.01
CA HIS A 71 44.08 -20.56 1.95
C HIS A 71 44.85 -21.77 1.39
N ASP A 72 44.80 -22.93 2.07
CA ASP A 72 45.58 -24.11 1.71
C ASP A 72 44.75 -25.12 0.89
N ILE A 73 44.58 -24.82 -0.40
CA ILE A 73 43.92 -25.71 -1.37
C ILE A 73 44.74 -27.00 -1.59
N PRO A 74 46.08 -26.97 -1.71
CA PRO A 74 46.89 -28.19 -1.80
C PRO A 74 46.78 -29.12 -0.59
N GLY A 75 46.77 -28.58 0.64
CA GLY A 75 46.57 -29.38 1.85
C GLY A 75 45.17 -30.02 1.94
N ALA A 76 44.15 -29.39 1.35
CA ALA A 76 42.83 -29.97 1.24
C ALA A 76 42.75 -31.18 0.27
N TRP A 77 43.69 -31.29 -0.67
CA TRP A 77 43.73 -32.35 -1.69
C TRP A 77 45.14 -32.96 -1.83
N PRO A 78 45.62 -33.69 -0.80
CA PRO A 78 47.03 -34.11 -0.70
C PRO A 78 47.49 -35.07 -1.81
N ASP A 79 46.56 -35.84 -2.37
CA ASP A 79 46.85 -36.81 -3.45
C ASP A 79 46.76 -36.17 -4.85
N THR A 80 46.53 -34.86 -4.95
CA THR A 80 46.54 -34.12 -6.20
C THR A 80 47.84 -33.31 -6.31
N PRO A 81 48.57 -33.38 -7.44
CA PRO A 81 49.77 -32.56 -7.62
C PRO A 81 49.43 -31.07 -7.44
N ALA A 82 50.19 -30.35 -6.60
CA ALA A 82 49.94 -28.93 -6.34
C ALA A 82 49.97 -28.06 -7.60
N SER A 83 50.70 -28.49 -8.64
CA SER A 83 50.74 -27.84 -9.95
C SER A 83 49.41 -27.91 -10.72
N ALA A 84 48.55 -28.89 -10.41
CA ALA A 84 47.24 -29.09 -11.02
C ALA A 84 46.11 -28.32 -10.31
N LEU A 85 46.38 -27.71 -9.15
CA LEU A 85 45.40 -26.97 -8.37
C LEU A 85 45.50 -25.45 -8.63
N SER A 86 44.36 -24.76 -8.52
CA SER A 86 44.29 -23.31 -8.65
C SER A 86 44.70 -22.59 -7.36
N GLY A 87 45.04 -21.31 -7.48
CA GLY A 87 45.14 -20.44 -6.29
C GLY A 87 43.81 -20.30 -5.55
N TYR A 88 43.88 -20.05 -4.24
CA TYR A 88 42.72 -19.98 -3.34
C TYR A 88 41.64 -18.98 -3.81
N GLY A 89 42.04 -17.84 -4.40
CA GLY A 89 41.10 -16.82 -4.87
C GLY A 89 40.16 -17.30 -5.97
N LEU A 90 40.64 -18.12 -6.92
CA LEU A 90 39.80 -18.65 -8.00
C LEU A 90 38.82 -19.70 -7.48
N PHE A 91 39.27 -20.54 -6.55
CA PHE A 91 38.43 -21.52 -5.87
C PHE A 91 37.28 -20.82 -5.11
N TRP A 92 37.58 -19.84 -4.25
CA TRP A 92 36.57 -19.13 -3.48
C TRP A 92 35.63 -18.30 -4.36
N GLY A 93 36.14 -17.69 -5.43
CA GLY A 93 35.30 -16.98 -6.41
C GLY A 93 34.27 -17.89 -7.08
N LEU A 94 34.69 -19.09 -7.51
CA LEU A 94 33.79 -20.07 -8.11
C LEU A 94 32.81 -20.66 -7.08
N PHE A 95 33.26 -20.95 -5.87
CA PHE A 95 32.40 -21.46 -4.80
C PHE A 95 31.30 -20.44 -4.43
N ILE A 96 31.66 -19.18 -4.19
CA ILE A 96 30.70 -18.11 -3.86
C ILE A 96 29.77 -17.85 -5.05
N GLY A 97 30.30 -17.85 -6.28
CA GLY A 97 29.50 -17.69 -7.50
C GLY A 97 28.44 -18.79 -7.67
N GLN A 98 28.82 -20.05 -7.45
CA GLN A 98 27.89 -21.18 -7.49
C GLN A 98 26.84 -21.10 -6.37
N LEU A 99 27.24 -20.72 -5.16
CA LEU A 99 26.32 -20.54 -4.03
C LEU A 99 25.28 -19.45 -4.32
N MET A 100 25.72 -18.31 -4.87
CA MET A 100 24.84 -17.21 -5.24
C MET A 100 23.89 -17.60 -6.37
N LEU A 101 24.38 -18.33 -7.38
CA LEU A 101 23.56 -18.85 -8.46
C LEU A 101 22.47 -19.81 -7.95
N LEU A 102 22.83 -20.74 -7.06
CA LEU A 102 21.89 -21.69 -6.47
C LEU A 102 20.84 -20.97 -5.61
N LEU A 103 21.25 -19.97 -4.82
CA LEU A 103 20.34 -19.14 -4.03
C LEU A 103 19.32 -18.41 -4.92
N VAL A 104 19.80 -17.74 -5.98
CA VAL A 104 18.93 -17.03 -6.94
C VAL A 104 17.98 -17.99 -7.63
N LEU A 105 18.46 -19.15 -8.10
CA LEU A 105 17.63 -20.17 -8.73
C LEU A 105 16.57 -20.71 -7.76
N THR A 106 16.93 -20.93 -6.50
CA THR A 106 15.99 -21.42 -5.47
C THR A 106 14.88 -20.41 -5.21
N ILE A 107 15.23 -19.13 -5.05
CA ILE A 107 14.24 -18.04 -4.88
C ILE A 107 13.35 -17.92 -6.11
N PHE A 108 13.93 -18.02 -7.32
CA PHE A 108 13.19 -17.96 -8.58
C PHE A 108 12.22 -19.14 -8.74
N VAL A 109 12.66 -20.37 -8.48
CA VAL A 109 11.81 -21.57 -8.53
C VAL A 109 10.71 -21.48 -7.49
N LEU A 110 11.01 -21.07 -6.26
CA LEU A 110 10.01 -20.92 -5.20
C LEU A 110 8.95 -19.86 -5.57
N GLY A 111 9.38 -18.71 -6.10
CA GLY A 111 8.48 -17.67 -6.61
C GLY A 111 7.62 -18.14 -7.79
N THR A 112 8.20 -18.90 -8.72
CA THR A 112 7.50 -19.42 -9.90
C THR A 112 6.50 -20.52 -9.52
N VAL A 113 6.87 -21.43 -8.61
CA VAL A 113 5.99 -22.49 -8.10
C VAL A 113 4.86 -21.92 -7.24
N ALA A 114 5.13 -20.90 -6.41
CA ALA A 114 4.10 -20.20 -5.66
C ALA A 114 3.08 -19.52 -6.59
N ARG A 115 3.57 -18.84 -7.64
CA ARG A 115 2.73 -18.21 -8.66
C ARG A 115 1.93 -19.26 -9.46
N TRP A 116 2.55 -20.38 -9.85
CA TRP A 116 1.89 -21.47 -10.58
C TRP A 116 0.82 -22.19 -9.74
N ARG A 117 1.10 -22.48 -8.47
CA ARG A 117 0.13 -23.06 -7.53
C ARG A 117 -1.05 -22.13 -7.29
N ALA A 118 -0.81 -20.82 -7.16
CA ALA A 118 -1.87 -19.82 -7.02
C ALA A 118 -2.79 -19.78 -8.26
N VAL A 119 -2.23 -19.85 -9.47
CA VAL A 119 -3.01 -19.90 -10.72
C VAL A 119 -3.80 -21.21 -10.85
N ARG A 120 -3.19 -22.34 -10.47
CA ARG A 120 -3.84 -23.66 -10.58
C ARG A 120 -4.97 -23.84 -9.55
N ALA A 121 -4.81 -23.28 -8.35
CA ALA A 121 -5.87 -23.23 -7.33
C ALA A 121 -7.06 -22.39 -7.80
N ARG A 122 -6.81 -21.22 -8.43
CA ARG A 122 -7.87 -20.38 -9.02
C ARG A 122 -8.64 -21.09 -10.13
N ARG A 123 -7.95 -21.74 -11.08
CA ARG A 123 -8.61 -22.53 -12.15
C ARG A 123 -9.44 -23.71 -11.63
N LYS A 124 -9.03 -24.33 -10.51
CA LYS A 124 -9.80 -25.41 -9.88
C LYS A 124 -11.05 -24.87 -9.19
N ALA A 125 -10.98 -23.69 -8.57
CA ALA A 125 -12.12 -23.01 -7.97
C ALA A 125 -13.14 -22.53 -9.01
N GLU A 126 -12.66 -21.98 -10.14
CA GLU A 126 -13.52 -21.56 -11.27
C GLU A 126 -14.26 -22.75 -11.91
N ARG A 127 -13.60 -23.90 -12.06
CA ARG A 127 -14.24 -25.12 -12.56
C ARG A 127 -15.24 -25.73 -11.58
N ALA A 128 -14.99 -25.60 -10.28
CA ALA A 128 -15.94 -26.03 -9.26
C ALA A 128 -17.18 -25.12 -9.23
N ALA A 129 -17.00 -23.80 -9.42
CA ALA A 129 -18.11 -22.84 -9.49
C ALA A 129 -18.94 -22.97 -10.78
N GLY A 130 -18.32 -23.30 -11.92
CA GLY A 130 -19.01 -23.51 -13.19
C GLY A 130 -19.83 -24.81 -13.27
N ALA A 131 -19.52 -25.81 -12.44
CA ALA A 131 -20.25 -27.08 -12.42
C ALA A 131 -21.54 -27.05 -11.57
N THR A 132 -21.78 -25.99 -10.79
CA THR A 132 -22.97 -25.84 -9.94
C THR A 132 -24.07 -25.00 -10.57
N ALA A 133 -23.83 -24.40 -11.75
CA ALA A 133 -24.81 -23.57 -12.46
C ALA A 133 -25.38 -24.31 -13.68
N ALA A 134 -26.30 -25.25 -13.42
CA ALA A 134 -27.26 -25.71 -14.43
C ALA A 134 -28.59 -24.97 -14.19
N PRO A 135 -29.20 -24.30 -15.19
CA PRO A 135 -30.42 -23.53 -14.97
C PRO A 135 -31.68 -24.41 -14.99
N GLU A 136 -32.51 -24.30 -13.95
CA GLU A 136 -33.89 -24.78 -13.92
C GLU A 136 -34.82 -23.81 -14.69
N PRO A 137 -35.86 -24.32 -15.39
CA PRO A 137 -36.73 -23.49 -16.22
C PRO A 137 -37.86 -22.85 -15.39
N VAL A 138 -37.97 -21.51 -15.46
CA VAL A 138 -39.06 -20.77 -14.80
C VAL A 138 -40.25 -20.64 -15.76
N GLN A 139 -41.42 -21.04 -15.29
CA GLN A 139 -42.71 -20.97 -15.97
C GLN A 139 -43.16 -19.52 -16.16
N HIS A 140 -43.63 -19.16 -17.36
CA HIS A 140 -44.28 -17.89 -17.66
C HIS A 140 -45.80 -18.06 -17.66
N GLU A 141 -46.49 -17.28 -16.82
CA GLU A 141 -47.95 -17.12 -16.83
C GLU A 141 -48.39 -16.16 -17.95
N VAL A 142 -49.49 -16.52 -18.61
CA VAL A 142 -50.10 -15.88 -19.79
C VAL A 142 -51.16 -14.86 -19.37
N PRO A 143 -51.32 -13.74 -20.10
CA PRO A 143 -52.69 -13.36 -20.51
C PRO A 143 -52.87 -13.19 -22.04
N THR A 144 -54.10 -13.51 -22.46
CA THR A 144 -54.67 -13.84 -23.78
C THR A 144 -54.75 -12.66 -24.78
N PRO A 145 -54.89 -12.92 -26.11
CA PRO A 145 -54.58 -11.98 -27.20
C PRO A 145 -55.80 -11.22 -27.78
N ARG A 146 -55.55 -10.06 -28.40
CA ARG A 146 -56.50 -9.37 -29.28
C ARG A 146 -55.82 -8.93 -30.59
N ALA A 147 -56.51 -9.21 -31.69
CA ALA A 147 -56.04 -9.25 -33.07
C ALA A 147 -55.74 -7.89 -33.74
N ALA A 148 -54.86 -7.94 -34.74
CA ALA A 148 -54.53 -6.88 -35.71
C ALA A 148 -55.68 -6.64 -36.73
N PRO A 149 -55.62 -5.54 -37.51
CA PRO A 149 -55.14 -5.70 -38.90
C PRO A 149 -54.29 -4.55 -39.49
N GLU A 150 -53.27 -4.99 -40.25
CA GLU A 150 -52.64 -4.55 -41.51
C GLU A 150 -52.38 -3.08 -41.99
N PRO A 151 -51.35 -2.90 -42.87
CA PRO A 151 -50.67 -1.63 -43.15
C PRO A 151 -50.97 -1.02 -44.53
N VAL A 152 -50.67 0.27 -44.73
CA VAL A 152 -50.63 0.92 -46.05
C VAL A 152 -49.49 1.95 -46.18
N ARG A 153 -48.59 1.64 -47.13
CA ARG A 153 -47.80 2.45 -48.09
C ARG A 153 -47.04 3.74 -47.72
N GLU A 154 -45.74 3.59 -47.92
CA GLU A 154 -44.70 4.43 -48.54
C GLU A 154 -45.11 5.43 -49.65
N ARG A 155 -44.46 6.61 -49.65
CA ARG A 155 -44.15 7.40 -50.85
C ARG A 155 -42.93 8.32 -50.67
N GLU A 156 -42.13 8.36 -51.74
CA GLU A 156 -40.81 8.94 -51.94
C GLU A 156 -40.75 10.47 -51.97
N ARG A 157 -39.55 11.05 -51.73
CA ARG A 157 -38.86 11.88 -52.74
C ARG A 157 -37.38 12.15 -52.41
N GLU A 158 -36.57 11.92 -53.44
CA GLU A 158 -35.16 12.28 -53.61
C GLU A 158 -35.06 13.52 -54.52
N THR A 159 -34.08 14.42 -54.30
CA THR A 159 -33.17 15.03 -55.32
C THR A 159 -32.33 16.20 -54.76
N ALA A 160 -31.10 16.35 -55.28
CA ALA A 160 -30.08 17.38 -54.96
C ALA A 160 -29.71 18.23 -56.23
N PRO A 161 -28.65 19.10 -56.23
CA PRO A 161 -28.58 20.59 -56.42
C PRO A 161 -28.13 21.04 -57.87
N PRO A 162 -27.64 22.28 -58.27
CA PRO A 162 -26.98 23.45 -57.59
C PRO A 162 -27.32 24.87 -58.22
N PRO A 163 -26.44 25.90 -58.39
CA PRO A 163 -25.48 26.63 -57.51
C PRO A 163 -25.70 28.19 -57.41
N GLY A 164 -25.05 28.84 -56.43
CA GLY A 164 -24.46 30.20 -56.58
C GLY A 164 -25.19 31.40 -55.94
N THR A 165 -24.53 32.10 -54.99
CA THR A 165 -24.09 33.53 -55.01
C THR A 165 -23.89 34.02 -53.56
N ALA A 166 -22.70 34.52 -53.21
CA ALA A 166 -22.37 35.17 -51.91
C ALA A 166 -22.98 36.59 -51.82
N PRO A 167 -23.21 37.21 -50.64
CA PRO A 167 -22.15 37.86 -49.83
C PRO A 167 -22.49 37.92 -48.29
N PRO A 168 -21.88 38.81 -47.47
CA PRO A 168 -20.54 38.75 -46.92
C PRO A 168 -20.50 38.48 -45.40
N GLN A 169 -19.30 38.08 -45.00
CA GLN A 169 -18.80 37.72 -43.68
C GLN A 169 -18.93 38.84 -42.62
N GLU A 170 -19.51 38.51 -41.46
CA GLU A 170 -19.48 39.33 -40.26
C GLU A 170 -18.95 38.51 -39.06
N ALA A 171 -17.84 39.02 -38.51
CA ALA A 171 -17.22 38.77 -37.21
C ALA A 171 -17.22 37.36 -36.60
N ALA A 172 -16.00 36.80 -36.54
CA ALA A 172 -15.62 35.68 -35.70
C ALA A 172 -16.09 35.86 -34.24
N PHE A 173 -17.03 35.03 -33.82
CA PHE A 173 -17.13 34.65 -32.41
C PHE A 173 -16.15 33.49 -32.22
N THR A 174 -15.06 33.76 -31.49
CA THR A 174 -14.23 32.70 -30.95
C THR A 174 -15.14 31.79 -30.16
N GLU A 175 -15.27 30.54 -30.61
CA GLU A 175 -16.01 29.49 -29.93
C GLU A 175 -15.33 29.29 -28.57
N ALA A 176 -15.87 29.98 -27.57
CA ALA A 176 -15.48 29.81 -26.19
C ALA A 176 -15.78 28.35 -25.85
N LEU A 177 -14.72 27.61 -25.51
CA LEU A 177 -14.84 26.31 -24.87
C LEU A 177 -15.89 26.43 -23.75
N PRO A 178 -16.87 25.51 -23.69
CA PRO A 178 -17.91 25.59 -22.68
C PRO A 178 -17.26 25.59 -21.28
N PRO A 179 -17.75 26.42 -20.35
CA PRO A 179 -17.29 26.37 -18.97
C PRO A 179 -17.49 24.95 -18.45
N LEU A 180 -16.45 24.40 -17.81
CA LEU A 180 -16.42 23.05 -17.26
C LEU A 180 -17.35 22.94 -16.04
N ALA A 181 -18.65 23.10 -16.25
CA ALA A 181 -19.68 22.81 -15.27
C ALA A 181 -19.62 21.30 -15.00
N ALA A 182 -19.10 20.93 -13.83
CA ALA A 182 -18.90 19.55 -13.39
C ALA A 182 -18.13 18.69 -14.41
N SER A 183 -16.83 18.49 -14.20
CA SER A 183 -16.03 17.55 -14.97
C SER A 183 -16.81 16.25 -15.24
N ALA A 184 -17.16 16.01 -16.52
CA ALA A 184 -17.90 14.84 -16.97
C ALA A 184 -17.19 13.50 -16.67
N HIS A 185 -15.94 13.58 -16.20
CA HIS A 185 -15.09 12.45 -15.81
C HIS A 185 -14.48 12.73 -14.43
N PRO A 186 -15.04 12.19 -13.34
CA PRO A 186 -14.49 12.39 -11.99
C PRO A 186 -13.16 11.62 -11.80
N VAL A 187 -12.82 10.73 -12.73
CA VAL A 187 -11.56 9.98 -12.77
C VAL A 187 -10.88 10.14 -14.11
N PHE A 188 -9.61 10.53 -14.10
CA PHE A 188 -8.78 10.64 -15.30
C PHE A 188 -7.52 9.80 -15.18
N TYR A 189 -7.23 9.02 -16.22
CA TYR A 189 -6.02 8.22 -16.34
C TYR A 189 -5.08 8.84 -17.37
N GLY A 190 -3.83 9.07 -17.00
CA GLY A 190 -2.88 9.72 -17.91
C GLY A 190 -1.43 9.61 -17.49
N SER A 191 -0.53 10.10 -18.34
CA SER A 191 0.89 10.26 -18.03
C SER A 191 1.09 11.37 -16.98
N PRO A 192 2.27 11.49 -16.35
CA PRO A 192 2.56 12.57 -15.42
C PRO A 192 2.25 13.96 -16.00
N ASP A 193 2.61 14.22 -17.26
CA ASP A 193 2.40 15.53 -17.89
C ASP A 193 0.92 15.85 -18.14
N THR A 194 0.14 14.87 -18.59
CA THR A 194 -1.30 15.08 -18.83
C THR A 194 -2.07 15.23 -17.52
N ARG A 195 -1.68 14.49 -16.47
CA ARG A 195 -2.28 14.69 -15.14
C ARG A 195 -1.90 16.03 -14.55
N HIS A 196 -0.65 16.47 -14.67
CA HIS A 196 -0.19 17.79 -14.18
C HIS A 196 -0.98 18.92 -14.82
N THR A 197 -1.09 18.93 -16.15
CA THR A 197 -1.84 19.96 -16.88
C THR A 197 -3.32 19.97 -16.51
N THR A 198 -3.93 18.79 -16.36
CA THR A 198 -5.34 18.64 -15.93
C THR A 198 -5.54 19.13 -14.50
N ALA A 199 -4.66 18.74 -13.57
CA ALA A 199 -4.68 19.20 -12.17
C ALA A 199 -4.53 20.73 -12.08
N ALA A 200 -3.58 21.29 -12.83
CA ALA A 200 -3.32 22.72 -12.83
C ALA A 200 -4.52 23.52 -13.35
N SER A 201 -5.24 23.01 -14.37
CA SER A 201 -6.50 23.62 -14.79
C SER A 201 -7.55 23.54 -13.69
N ALA A 202 -7.81 22.34 -13.15
CA ALA A 202 -8.82 22.14 -12.12
C ALA A 202 -8.59 23.00 -10.86
N VAL A 203 -7.34 23.22 -10.46
CA VAL A 203 -6.99 24.11 -9.33
C VAL A 203 -7.26 25.58 -9.66
N ARG A 204 -7.00 26.03 -10.89
CA ARG A 204 -7.30 27.40 -11.33
C ARG A 204 -8.81 27.63 -11.47
N ASP A 205 -9.53 26.62 -11.94
CA ASP A 205 -10.97 26.67 -12.20
C ASP A 205 -11.80 26.51 -10.91
N ALA A 206 -11.19 26.11 -9.79
CA ALA A 206 -11.86 26.00 -8.51
C ALA A 206 -12.29 27.39 -8.00
N GLU A 207 -13.59 27.68 -7.97
CA GLU A 207 -14.09 28.97 -7.47
C GLU A 207 -14.03 29.07 -5.93
N GLY A 208 -14.30 27.95 -5.26
CA GLY A 208 -14.36 27.83 -3.80
C GLY A 208 -13.05 27.40 -3.14
N PRO A 209 -13.12 26.91 -1.88
CA PRO A 209 -11.98 26.30 -1.23
C PRO A 209 -11.51 25.04 -1.98
N ALA A 210 -10.24 24.67 -1.81
CA ALA A 210 -9.66 23.52 -2.51
C ALA A 210 -8.71 22.67 -1.65
N LEU A 211 -8.74 21.36 -1.87
CA LEU A 211 -7.76 20.41 -1.37
C LEU A 211 -7.00 19.82 -2.55
N VAL A 212 -5.69 20.00 -2.57
CA VAL A 212 -4.82 19.54 -3.65
C VAL A 212 -3.85 18.51 -3.10
N VAL A 213 -3.96 17.26 -3.55
CA VAL A 213 -2.96 16.22 -3.30
C VAL A 213 -2.11 16.06 -4.54
N THR A 214 -0.78 16.00 -4.43
CA THR A 214 0.09 15.79 -5.60
C THR A 214 1.46 15.23 -5.22
N SER A 215 2.07 14.50 -6.16
CA SER A 215 3.49 14.11 -6.10
C SER A 215 4.44 15.13 -6.73
N ASN A 216 3.89 16.13 -7.44
CA ASN A 216 4.63 17.10 -8.24
C ASN A 216 4.63 18.49 -7.57
N PRO A 217 5.78 18.93 -6.99
CA PRO A 217 5.88 20.23 -6.34
C PRO A 217 5.65 21.42 -7.28
N SER A 218 5.81 21.25 -8.60
CA SER A 218 5.53 22.33 -9.57
C SER A 218 4.06 22.72 -9.58
N LEU A 219 3.12 21.79 -9.30
CA LEU A 219 1.69 22.11 -9.24
C LEU A 219 1.41 23.14 -8.14
N TRP A 220 2.04 22.99 -6.97
CA TRP A 220 1.99 24.00 -5.91
C TRP A 220 2.62 25.32 -6.35
N ALA A 221 3.84 25.27 -6.90
CA ALA A 221 4.58 26.48 -7.29
C ALA A 221 3.82 27.32 -8.34
N GLU A 222 3.20 26.67 -9.32
CA GLU A 222 2.48 27.31 -10.44
C GLU A 222 1.11 27.87 -10.03
N THR A 223 0.45 27.27 -9.02
CA THR A 223 -0.96 27.61 -8.71
C THR A 223 -1.14 28.39 -7.41
N LYS A 224 -0.18 28.32 -6.46
CA LYS A 224 -0.32 28.95 -5.14
C LYS A 224 -0.59 30.46 -5.21
N ASP A 225 0.06 31.19 -6.12
CA ASP A 225 -0.06 32.65 -6.17
C ASP A 225 -1.40 33.10 -6.75
N ALA A 226 -2.00 32.28 -7.63
CA ALA A 226 -3.37 32.51 -8.08
C ALA A 226 -4.37 32.20 -6.96
N ARG A 227 -4.19 31.08 -6.25
CA ARG A 227 -5.03 30.69 -5.12
C ARG A 227 -4.96 31.67 -3.95
N ALA A 228 -3.79 32.25 -3.67
CA ALA A 228 -3.58 33.24 -2.63
C ALA A 228 -4.37 34.54 -2.83
N LYS A 229 -4.87 34.80 -4.05
CA LYS A 229 -5.78 35.92 -4.33
C LYS A 229 -7.22 35.67 -3.89
N LEU A 230 -7.59 34.40 -3.67
CA LEU A 230 -8.94 33.97 -3.30
C LEU A 230 -9.06 33.69 -1.80
N GLY A 231 -8.01 33.14 -1.19
CA GLY A 231 -7.98 32.78 0.22
C GLY A 231 -6.59 32.33 0.69
N PRO A 232 -6.42 31.95 1.97
CA PRO A 232 -5.13 31.49 2.48
C PRO A 232 -4.67 30.20 1.79
N THR A 233 -3.38 30.11 1.48
CA THR A 233 -2.77 28.90 0.93
C THR A 233 -1.89 28.22 1.96
N HIS A 234 -2.25 27.02 2.36
CA HIS A 234 -1.49 26.20 3.30
C HIS A 234 -0.79 25.06 2.58
N LEU A 235 0.37 24.65 3.08
CA LEU A 235 1.16 23.56 2.54
C LEU A 235 1.52 22.57 3.64
N TYR A 236 1.05 21.34 3.51
CA TYR A 236 1.54 20.19 4.26
C TYR A 236 2.49 19.37 3.38
N ASP A 237 3.79 19.45 3.68
CA ASP A 237 4.85 18.77 2.94
C ASP A 237 5.92 18.32 3.95
N PRO A 238 5.67 17.19 4.63
CA PRO A 238 6.50 16.71 5.73
C PRO A 238 7.89 16.23 5.27
N THR A 239 8.09 16.02 3.97
CA THR A 239 9.36 15.57 3.39
C THR A 239 10.13 16.67 2.66
N HIS A 240 9.65 17.92 2.72
CA HIS A 240 10.31 19.12 2.19
C HIS A 240 10.57 19.10 0.68
N ARG A 241 9.57 18.73 -0.11
CA ARG A 241 9.65 18.70 -1.58
C ARG A 241 9.46 20.06 -2.26
N CYS A 242 8.70 20.97 -1.67
CA CYS A 242 8.50 22.33 -2.16
C CYS A 242 9.58 23.27 -1.65
N ASP A 243 9.96 24.28 -2.42
CA ASP A 243 10.94 25.29 -1.99
C ASP A 243 10.26 26.40 -1.16
N THR A 244 10.01 26.13 0.11
CA THR A 244 9.46 27.11 1.07
C THR A 244 9.73 26.69 2.51
N PRO A 245 9.97 27.65 3.42
CA PRO A 245 9.99 27.39 4.86
C PRO A 245 8.58 27.38 5.48
N ALA A 246 7.58 27.96 4.82
CA ALA A 246 6.22 28.07 5.34
C ALA A 246 5.46 26.75 5.12
N ARG A 247 5.44 25.90 6.15
CA ARG A 247 4.79 24.59 6.16
C ARG A 247 3.88 24.46 7.37
N LEU A 248 2.70 23.91 7.14
CA LEU A 248 1.72 23.61 8.15
C LEU A 248 2.17 22.39 8.96
N HIS A 249 2.06 22.45 10.28
CA HIS A 249 2.22 21.30 11.17
C HIS A 249 0.86 20.70 11.48
N TRP A 250 0.77 19.38 11.40
CA TRP A 250 -0.46 18.64 11.69
C TRP A 250 -0.15 17.40 12.51
N SER A 251 -0.71 17.34 13.73
CA SER A 251 -0.54 16.18 14.60
C SER A 251 -1.65 15.16 14.39
N PRO A 252 -1.35 13.88 14.07
CA PRO A 252 -2.38 12.87 13.86
C PRO A 252 -3.23 12.55 15.10
N THR A 253 -2.80 12.97 16.29
CA THR A 253 -3.56 12.78 17.54
C THR A 253 -4.69 13.78 17.71
N VAL A 254 -4.70 14.89 16.96
CA VAL A 254 -5.75 15.92 17.07
C VAL A 254 -7.13 15.33 16.79
N GLY A 255 -8.07 15.56 17.72
CA GLY A 255 -9.45 15.09 17.67
C GLY A 255 -9.64 13.63 18.06
N CYS A 256 -8.58 12.87 18.34
CA CYS A 256 -8.68 11.45 18.72
C CYS A 256 -9.17 11.26 20.17
N GLU A 257 -9.49 12.33 20.90
CA GLU A 257 -10.31 12.25 22.12
C GLU A 257 -11.69 11.65 21.82
N ASP A 258 -12.22 11.92 20.63
CA ASP A 258 -13.40 11.25 20.10
C ASP A 258 -13.03 9.88 19.50
N LYS A 259 -13.82 8.85 19.88
CA LYS A 259 -13.56 7.46 19.51
C LYS A 259 -13.71 7.25 18.00
N GLU A 260 -14.72 7.85 17.38
CA GLU A 260 -14.96 7.70 15.93
C GLU A 260 -13.82 8.34 15.12
N THR A 261 -13.37 9.52 15.56
CA THR A 261 -12.21 10.20 14.98
C THR A 261 -10.94 9.36 15.13
N ALA A 262 -10.69 8.75 16.29
CA ALA A 262 -9.56 7.85 16.48
C ALA A 262 -9.62 6.60 15.57
N VAL A 263 -10.82 6.04 15.35
CA VAL A 263 -11.05 4.93 14.41
C VAL A 263 -10.75 5.36 12.98
N ALA A 264 -11.33 6.46 12.52
CA ALA A 264 -11.13 6.98 11.16
C ALA A 264 -9.65 7.32 10.91
N ARG A 265 -8.99 7.97 11.88
CA ARG A 265 -7.56 8.29 11.84
C ARG A 265 -6.70 7.04 11.70
N ALA A 266 -6.95 6.01 12.52
CA ALA A 266 -6.20 4.77 12.47
C ALA A 266 -6.40 4.03 11.12
N THR A 267 -7.64 4.00 10.62
CA THR A 267 -7.96 3.44 9.30
C THR A 267 -7.15 4.12 8.20
N ALA A 268 -7.13 5.46 8.19
CA ALA A 268 -6.43 6.24 7.16
C ALA A 268 -4.91 6.11 7.26
N LEU A 269 -4.33 6.10 8.47
CA LEU A 269 -2.90 5.85 8.68
C LEU A 269 -2.47 4.45 8.22
N LEU A 270 -3.31 3.43 8.42
CA LEU A 270 -2.99 2.06 8.03
C LEU A 270 -3.28 1.76 6.56
N ALA A 271 -4.13 2.54 5.89
CA ALA A 271 -4.58 2.27 4.54
C ALA A 271 -3.44 1.99 3.53
N PRO A 272 -2.31 2.74 3.52
CA PRO A 272 -1.21 2.46 2.60
C PRO A 272 -0.54 1.09 2.79
N VAL A 273 -0.47 0.61 4.03
CA VAL A 273 0.28 -0.61 4.38
C VAL A 273 -0.63 -1.83 4.54
N ARG A 274 -1.95 -1.63 4.62
CA ARG A 274 -2.92 -2.68 4.96
C ARG A 274 -2.87 -3.82 3.92
N PRO A 275 -2.82 -5.09 4.36
CA PRO A 275 -2.94 -6.23 3.46
C PRO A 275 -4.28 -6.22 2.72
N ALA A 276 -4.26 -6.52 1.41
CA ALA A 276 -5.48 -6.59 0.60
C ALA A 276 -6.19 -7.96 0.68
N SER A 277 -5.50 -9.00 1.18
CA SER A 277 -6.01 -10.36 1.28
C SER A 277 -7.07 -10.47 2.38
N ARG A 278 -8.21 -11.12 2.07
CA ARG A 278 -9.24 -11.41 3.08
C ARG A 278 -8.72 -12.28 4.23
N LEU A 279 -7.74 -13.15 3.96
CA LEU A 279 -7.12 -14.00 4.98
C LEU A 279 -6.38 -13.19 6.04
N ASP A 280 -5.92 -11.99 5.70
CA ASP A 280 -5.16 -11.10 6.58
C ASP A 280 -6.03 -9.99 7.20
N GLN A 281 -7.36 -10.02 6.99
CA GLN A 281 -8.28 -9.01 7.55
C GLN A 281 -8.15 -8.90 9.06
N ALA A 282 -8.12 -10.04 9.76
CA ALA A 282 -8.01 -10.07 11.21
C ALA A 282 -6.73 -9.41 11.75
N VAL A 283 -5.62 -9.48 10.99
CA VAL A 283 -4.38 -8.77 11.31
C VAL A 283 -4.58 -7.27 11.15
N GLY A 284 -5.21 -6.84 10.05
CA GLY A 284 -5.56 -5.44 9.82
C GLY A 284 -6.45 -4.86 10.93
N ASP A 285 -7.46 -5.61 11.37
CA ASP A 285 -8.41 -5.18 12.41
C ASP A 285 -7.73 -5.08 13.78
N THR A 286 -6.80 -5.99 14.04
CA THR A 286 -5.94 -5.96 15.24
C THR A 286 -5.03 -4.73 15.20
N ALA A 287 -4.38 -4.45 14.06
CA ALA A 287 -3.53 -3.27 13.89
C ALA A 287 -4.30 -1.96 14.04
N GLN A 288 -5.52 -1.90 13.48
CA GLN A 288 -6.41 -0.76 13.62
C GLN A 288 -6.80 -0.56 15.09
N THR A 289 -7.12 -1.64 15.81
CA THR A 289 -7.47 -1.59 17.24
C THR A 289 -6.30 -1.12 18.10
N LEU A 290 -5.08 -1.60 17.84
CA LEU A 290 -3.88 -1.11 18.51
C LEU A 290 -3.67 0.38 18.25
N LEU A 291 -3.63 0.79 16.97
CA LEU A 291 -3.31 2.15 16.59
C LEU A 291 -4.37 3.16 17.06
N ARG A 292 -5.67 2.86 16.95
CA ARG A 292 -6.72 3.77 17.45
C ARG A 292 -6.66 3.92 18.96
N SER A 293 -6.33 2.86 19.69
CA SER A 293 -6.22 2.91 21.15
C SER A 293 -5.02 3.76 21.57
N TYR A 294 -3.90 3.66 20.86
CA TYR A 294 -2.73 4.51 21.07
C TYR A 294 -3.00 5.97 20.75
N LEU A 295 -3.68 6.27 19.64
CA LEU A 295 -4.07 7.63 19.27
C LEU A 295 -5.01 8.24 20.31
N HIS A 296 -6.02 7.48 20.75
CA HIS A 296 -6.97 7.92 21.77
C HIS A 296 -6.29 8.17 23.12
N ALA A 297 -5.46 7.22 23.58
CA ALA A 297 -4.66 7.37 24.79
C ALA A 297 -3.74 8.61 24.72
N ALA A 298 -3.12 8.84 23.57
CA ALA A 298 -2.26 10.00 23.41
C ALA A 298 -3.04 11.33 23.44
N ALA A 299 -4.19 11.39 22.78
CA ALA A 299 -5.02 12.60 22.74
C ALA A 299 -5.55 12.98 24.13
N ILE A 300 -6.12 12.04 24.89
CA ILE A 300 -6.71 12.34 26.21
C ILE A 300 -5.68 12.67 27.30
N ASP A 301 -4.42 12.25 27.12
CA ASP A 301 -3.30 12.48 28.05
C ASP A 301 -2.35 13.61 27.57
N GLY A 302 -2.71 14.31 26.48
CA GLY A 302 -1.89 15.40 25.93
C GLY A 302 -0.53 14.97 25.38
N ARG A 303 -0.39 13.71 24.96
CA ARG A 303 0.85 13.17 24.39
C ARG A 303 0.92 13.39 22.88
N THR A 304 2.14 13.63 22.41
CA THR A 304 2.43 13.76 20.96
C THR A 304 2.49 12.41 20.24
N ILE A 305 2.49 12.44 18.91
CA ILE A 305 2.70 11.27 18.03
C ILE A 305 3.95 10.45 18.37
N ARG A 306 4.97 11.05 19.01
CA ARG A 306 6.19 10.34 19.45
C ARG A 306 5.89 9.21 20.43
N HIS A 307 4.90 9.39 21.30
CA HIS A 307 4.46 8.35 22.23
C HIS A 307 3.71 7.24 21.51
N VAL A 308 2.82 7.61 20.58
CA VAL A 308 2.10 6.65 19.71
C VAL A 308 3.10 5.79 18.95
N HIS A 309 4.14 6.38 18.36
CA HIS A 309 5.19 5.65 17.66
C HIS A 309 5.96 4.70 18.59
N ARG A 310 6.32 5.14 19.80
CA ARG A 310 6.99 4.30 20.80
C ARG A 310 6.12 3.09 21.20
N TRP A 311 4.82 3.31 21.42
CA TRP A 311 3.88 2.24 21.73
C TRP A 311 3.66 1.29 20.55
N ALA A 312 3.60 1.82 19.32
CA ALA A 312 3.50 1.01 18.10
C ALA A 312 4.72 0.10 17.88
N GLN A 313 5.91 0.51 18.34
CA GLN A 313 7.12 -0.32 18.35
C GLN A 313 7.11 -1.42 19.42
N GLY A 314 6.07 -1.51 20.25
CA GLY A 314 5.98 -2.48 21.36
C GLY A 314 6.67 -2.03 22.64
N THR A 315 7.20 -0.80 22.69
CA THR A 315 7.86 -0.25 23.88
C THR A 315 6.85 0.51 24.73
N GLN A 316 6.87 0.31 26.06
CA GLN A 316 6.00 1.04 27.01
C GLN A 316 4.49 0.91 26.70
N VAL A 317 4.04 -0.18 26.07
CA VAL A 317 2.63 -0.36 25.68
C VAL A 317 1.68 -0.30 26.88
N GLN A 318 2.13 -0.79 28.04
CA GLN A 318 1.36 -0.74 29.29
C GLN A 318 1.10 0.68 29.78
N ASP A 319 1.88 1.68 29.34
CA ASP A 319 1.57 3.08 29.63
C ASP A 319 0.29 3.54 28.92
N ALA A 320 0.07 3.12 27.67
CA ALA A 320 -1.17 3.44 26.95
C ALA A 320 -2.39 2.81 27.64
N VAL A 321 -2.26 1.55 28.06
CA VAL A 321 -3.28 0.84 28.86
C VAL A 321 -3.58 1.58 30.16
N ARG A 322 -2.54 1.96 30.91
CA ARG A 322 -2.69 2.71 32.16
C ARG A 322 -3.40 4.05 31.95
N VAL A 323 -3.04 4.79 30.90
CA VAL A 323 -3.70 6.05 30.53
C VAL A 323 -5.19 5.81 30.29
N LEU A 324 -5.55 4.84 29.44
CA LEU A 324 -6.95 4.53 29.13
C LEU A 324 -7.73 4.04 30.35
N ARG A 325 -7.08 3.37 31.32
CA ARG A 325 -7.73 2.87 32.53
C ARG A 325 -8.01 3.96 33.55
N THR A 326 -7.14 4.96 33.64
CA THR A 326 -7.14 5.93 34.76
C THR A 326 -7.70 7.29 34.36
N ASN A 327 -7.68 7.63 33.07
CA ASN A 327 -8.15 8.92 32.59
C ASN A 327 -9.68 8.92 32.43
N PRO A 328 -10.42 9.85 33.08
CA PRO A 328 -11.88 9.90 33.02
C PRO A 328 -12.44 10.23 31.63
N LYS A 329 -11.61 10.77 30.72
CA LYS A 329 -11.99 11.04 29.32
C LYS A 329 -11.86 9.82 28.41
N ALA A 330 -11.35 8.69 28.92
CA ALA A 330 -11.21 7.49 28.12
C ALA A 330 -12.58 6.94 27.71
N ALA A 331 -12.69 6.54 26.44
CA ALA A 331 -13.90 5.90 25.94
C ALA A 331 -14.20 4.62 26.74
N PRO A 332 -15.48 4.35 27.11
CA PRO A 332 -15.85 3.18 27.89
C PRO A 332 -15.30 1.89 27.28
N GLY A 333 -14.62 1.08 28.10
CA GLY A 333 -14.06 -0.20 27.69
C GLY A 333 -12.75 -0.14 26.89
N ALA A 334 -12.24 1.05 26.53
CA ALA A 334 -11.04 1.18 25.70
C ALA A 334 -9.80 0.50 26.30
N ALA A 335 -9.61 0.59 27.61
CA ALA A 335 -8.49 -0.06 28.30
C ALA A 335 -8.56 -1.59 28.21
N GLY A 336 -9.75 -2.17 28.48
CA GLY A 336 -9.96 -3.61 28.41
C GLY A 336 -9.85 -4.15 26.99
N GLU A 337 -10.32 -3.39 26.01
CA GLU A 337 -10.19 -3.73 24.60
C GLU A 337 -8.73 -3.74 24.13
N LEU A 338 -7.93 -2.75 24.54
CA LEU A 338 -6.50 -2.72 24.25
C LEU A 338 -5.78 -3.90 24.92
N GLU A 339 -6.05 -4.17 26.20
CA GLU A 339 -5.44 -5.31 26.92
C GLU A 339 -5.82 -6.65 26.31
N ALA A 340 -7.09 -6.85 25.95
CA ALA A 340 -7.54 -8.06 25.28
C ALA A 340 -6.80 -8.24 23.94
N THR A 341 -6.64 -7.16 23.17
CA THR A 341 -5.91 -7.19 21.89
C THR A 341 -4.42 -7.53 22.08
N LEU A 342 -3.80 -7.05 23.16
CA LEU A 342 -2.37 -7.28 23.47
C LEU A 342 -2.07 -8.67 24.02
N THR A 343 -3.06 -9.32 24.65
CA THR A 343 -2.90 -10.61 25.34
C THR A 343 -3.52 -11.78 24.61
N ALA A 344 -4.42 -11.53 23.65
CA ALA A 344 -4.99 -12.55 22.78
C ALA A 344 -3.95 -13.12 21.81
N TYR A 345 -4.36 -13.54 20.60
CA TYR A 345 -3.54 -14.19 19.58
C TYR A 345 -2.14 -13.56 19.38
N PRO A 346 -1.05 -14.13 19.96
CA PRO A 346 0.25 -13.45 20.01
C PRO A 346 0.87 -13.25 18.63
N GLU A 347 0.80 -14.27 17.77
CA GLU A 347 1.31 -14.19 16.39
C GLU A 347 0.59 -13.11 15.58
N ARG A 348 -0.75 -13.03 15.68
CA ARG A 348 -1.55 -12.01 15.02
C ARG A 348 -1.20 -10.61 15.54
N ARG A 349 -1.07 -10.47 16.85
CA ARG A 349 -0.63 -9.23 17.50
C ARG A 349 0.75 -8.81 16.98
N ASP A 350 1.71 -9.71 16.87
CA ASP A 350 3.06 -9.38 16.41
C ASP A 350 3.07 -8.87 14.97
N ILE A 351 2.34 -9.52 14.07
CA ILE A 351 2.21 -9.06 12.68
C ILE A 351 1.47 -7.71 12.65
N ALA A 352 0.42 -7.53 13.45
CA ALA A 352 -0.30 -6.27 13.55
C ALA A 352 0.58 -5.13 14.09
N GLN A 353 1.42 -5.42 15.09
CA GLN A 353 2.38 -4.46 15.64
C GLN A 353 3.42 -4.05 14.59
N GLN A 354 3.96 -5.00 13.83
CA GLN A 354 4.85 -4.72 12.70
C GLN A 354 4.17 -3.81 11.66
N LEU A 355 2.88 -4.03 11.39
CA LEU A 355 2.11 -3.20 10.48
C LEU A 355 1.97 -1.75 11.00
N THR A 356 1.63 -1.57 12.28
CA THR A 356 1.56 -0.24 12.90
C THR A 356 2.92 0.47 12.96
N THR A 357 4.00 -0.26 13.25
CA THR A 357 5.37 0.26 13.22
C THR A 357 5.73 0.74 11.81
N ARG A 358 5.39 -0.05 10.78
CA ARG A 358 5.67 0.30 9.39
C ARG A 358 4.91 1.55 8.95
N ALA A 359 3.62 1.65 9.28
CA ALA A 359 2.80 2.83 9.00
C ALA A 359 3.37 4.13 9.61
N LEU A 360 4.08 4.03 10.74
CA LEU A 360 4.64 5.18 11.44
C LEU A 360 6.15 5.35 11.23
N SER A 361 6.76 4.55 10.35
CA SER A 361 8.22 4.50 10.16
C SER A 361 8.85 5.84 9.75
N ALA A 362 8.12 6.70 9.02
CA ALA A 362 8.60 8.01 8.63
C ALA A 362 8.86 8.98 9.81
N LEU A 363 8.32 8.70 11.00
CA LEU A 363 8.57 9.50 12.21
C LEU A 363 10.01 9.38 12.73
N LEU A 364 10.79 8.44 12.19
CA LEU A 364 12.24 8.37 12.40
C LEU A 364 12.94 9.60 11.78
N THR A 365 12.41 10.13 10.67
CA THR A 365 12.94 11.32 10.01
C THR A 365 12.56 12.58 10.79
N VAL A 366 13.53 13.48 10.97
CA VAL A 366 13.38 14.66 11.84
C VAL A 366 12.29 15.61 11.33
N ASN A 367 12.33 16.00 10.06
CA ASN A 367 11.35 16.90 9.46
C ASN A 367 9.92 16.35 9.51
N VAL A 368 9.72 15.06 9.26
CA VAL A 368 8.40 14.41 9.35
C VAL A 368 7.88 14.47 10.79
N ARG A 369 8.75 14.25 11.79
CA ARG A 369 8.36 14.34 13.19
C ARG A 369 8.02 15.78 13.58
N GLU A 370 8.79 16.76 13.12
CA GLU A 370 8.48 18.17 13.35
C GLU A 370 7.14 18.56 12.72
N ALA A 371 6.87 18.11 11.49
CA ALA A 371 5.58 18.31 10.81
C ALA A 371 4.38 17.73 11.61
N CYS A 372 4.61 16.80 12.55
CA CYS A 372 3.58 16.27 13.43
C CYS A 372 3.54 16.90 14.83
N THR A 373 4.35 17.92 15.09
CA THR A 373 4.34 18.68 16.34
C THR A 373 3.05 19.50 16.43
N PRO A 374 2.27 19.40 17.53
CA PRO A 374 1.07 20.22 17.70
C PRO A 374 1.40 21.72 17.64
N ASN A 375 0.71 22.44 16.76
CA ASN A 375 0.82 23.89 16.62
C ASN A 375 -0.58 24.50 16.60
N ARG A 376 -0.85 25.42 17.52
CA ARG A 376 -2.18 26.02 17.68
C ARG A 376 -2.59 26.89 16.49
N THR A 377 -1.66 27.65 15.93
CA THR A 377 -1.91 28.52 14.78
C THR A 377 -2.24 27.69 13.54
N ASP A 378 -1.51 26.61 13.33
CA ASP A 378 -1.76 25.68 12.23
C ASP A 378 -3.09 24.94 12.38
N ALA A 379 -3.45 24.53 13.60
CA ALA A 379 -4.76 23.92 13.87
C ALA A 379 -5.90 24.88 13.54
N LEU A 380 -5.82 26.14 13.99
CA LEU A 380 -6.81 27.17 13.67
C LEU A 380 -6.87 27.47 12.16
N SER A 381 -5.72 27.49 11.48
CA SER A 381 -5.63 27.68 10.03
C SER A 381 -6.32 26.53 9.29
N LEU A 382 -6.08 25.29 9.71
CA LEU A 382 -6.69 24.10 9.13
C LEU A 382 -8.20 24.01 9.40
N ASP A 383 -8.68 24.52 10.52
CA ASP A 383 -10.12 24.55 10.84
C ASP A 383 -10.88 25.66 10.10
N SER A 384 -10.20 26.73 9.68
CA SER A 384 -10.83 27.92 9.08
C SER A 384 -10.70 28.00 7.57
N PHE A 385 -9.68 27.39 6.95
CA PHE A 385 -9.37 27.64 5.53
C PHE A 385 -10.55 27.37 4.58
N VAL A 386 -11.43 26.41 4.87
CA VAL A 386 -12.61 26.15 4.02
C VAL A 386 -13.58 27.33 4.02
N HIS A 387 -13.79 27.98 5.18
CA HIS A 387 -14.64 29.17 5.30
C HIS A 387 -14.00 30.42 4.67
N GLU A 388 -12.67 30.43 4.60
CA GLU A 388 -11.88 31.53 4.04
C GLU A 388 -11.56 31.34 2.54
N THR A 389 -12.24 30.41 1.85
CA THR A 389 -11.99 30.07 0.43
C THR A 389 -10.52 29.67 0.17
N GLY A 390 -9.86 29.15 1.20
CA GLY A 390 -8.46 28.79 1.21
C GLY A 390 -8.15 27.52 0.43
N THR A 391 -6.87 27.21 0.30
CA THR A 391 -6.38 26.01 -0.38
C THR A 391 -5.36 25.30 0.46
N LEU A 392 -5.59 24.01 0.71
CA LEU A 392 -4.60 23.13 1.33
C LEU A 392 -3.91 22.29 0.27
N TYR A 393 -2.60 22.44 0.15
CA TYR A 393 -1.74 21.56 -0.63
C TYR A 393 -1.14 20.48 0.26
N VAL A 394 -1.32 19.22 -0.13
CA VAL A 394 -0.73 18.04 0.50
C VAL A 394 0.23 17.43 -0.50
N VAL A 395 1.53 17.65 -0.28
CA VAL A 395 2.58 17.24 -1.23
C VAL A 395 3.36 16.06 -0.67
N GLY A 396 3.54 15.03 -1.49
CA GLY A 396 4.18 13.79 -1.08
C GLY A 396 5.14 13.23 -2.11
N GLU A 397 5.88 12.20 -1.70
CA GLU A 397 6.58 11.34 -2.63
C GLU A 397 5.59 10.43 -3.34
N SER A 398 5.88 10.08 -4.59
CA SER A 398 5.12 9.08 -5.31
C SER A 398 5.68 7.67 -5.05
N ILE A 399 4.91 6.83 -4.36
CA ILE A 399 5.32 5.50 -3.94
C ILE A 399 4.32 4.46 -4.46
N GLU A 400 4.78 3.58 -5.35
CA GLU A 400 3.96 2.51 -5.94
C GLU A 400 3.72 1.35 -4.96
N ASP A 401 4.76 0.91 -4.24
CA ASP A 401 4.69 -0.18 -3.25
C ASP A 401 4.94 0.30 -1.81
N PRO A 402 3.95 0.95 -1.17
CA PRO A 402 4.07 1.44 0.20
C PRO A 402 4.11 0.32 1.24
N ARG A 403 3.88 -0.94 0.86
CA ARG A 403 3.82 -2.06 1.82
C ARG A 403 5.17 -2.35 2.46
N THR A 404 6.27 -1.96 1.84
CA THR A 404 7.62 -2.16 2.38
C THR A 404 8.14 -0.86 3.01
N GLN A 405 8.07 0.24 2.26
CA GLN A 405 8.51 1.57 2.68
C GLN A 405 7.44 2.60 2.32
N PRO A 406 6.48 2.87 3.21
CA PRO A 406 5.38 3.78 2.91
C PRO A 406 5.77 5.26 2.93
N GLY A 407 6.98 5.61 3.39
CA GLY A 407 7.40 6.99 3.57
C GLY A 407 6.37 7.78 4.41
N ALA A 408 6.14 9.04 4.05
CA ALA A 408 5.14 9.88 4.71
C ALA A 408 3.68 9.60 4.26
N MET A 409 3.45 8.67 3.31
CA MET A 409 2.11 8.39 2.75
C MET A 409 1.02 8.18 3.82
N PRO A 410 1.24 7.44 4.92
CA PRO A 410 0.27 7.29 6.01
C PRO A 410 -0.23 8.62 6.57
N LEU A 411 0.68 9.58 6.77
CA LEU A 411 0.35 10.91 7.29
C LEU A 411 -0.41 11.74 6.25
N LEU A 412 0.01 11.67 4.98
CA LEU A 412 -0.66 12.37 3.87
C LEU A 412 -2.09 11.84 3.69
N THR A 413 -2.28 10.52 3.67
CA THR A 413 -3.60 9.88 3.64
C THR A 413 -4.44 10.29 4.84
N ALA A 414 -3.88 10.27 6.05
CA ALA A 414 -4.61 10.59 7.27
C ALA A 414 -5.05 12.06 7.37
N LEU A 415 -4.20 13.00 6.94
CA LEU A 415 -4.58 14.42 6.88
C LEU A 415 -5.65 14.65 5.82
N THR A 416 -5.44 14.12 4.61
CA THR A 416 -6.37 14.27 3.48
C THR A 416 -7.74 13.70 3.86
N ALA A 417 -7.80 12.51 4.45
CA ALA A 417 -9.04 11.92 4.94
C ALA A 417 -9.70 12.76 6.05
N SER A 418 -8.90 13.38 6.92
CA SER A 418 -9.40 14.31 7.96
C SER A 418 -10.13 15.50 7.37
N VAL A 419 -9.53 16.11 6.36
CA VAL A 419 -10.00 17.36 5.75
C VAL A 419 -11.26 17.09 4.92
N VAL A 420 -11.29 15.97 4.21
CA VAL A 420 -12.49 15.51 3.52
C VAL A 420 -13.63 15.25 4.51
N GLU A 421 -13.37 14.57 5.63
CA GLU A 421 -14.41 14.33 6.65
C GLU A 421 -14.90 15.64 7.28
N HIS A 422 -14.01 16.60 7.49
CA HIS A 422 -14.38 17.94 7.94
C HIS A 422 -15.33 18.63 6.94
N GLY A 423 -15.00 18.60 5.64
CA GLY A 423 -15.85 19.11 4.58
C GLY A 423 -17.22 18.42 4.52
N ARG A 424 -17.26 17.09 4.69
CA ARG A 424 -18.50 16.31 4.74
C ARG A 424 -19.41 16.76 5.89
N ARG A 425 -18.86 16.90 7.09
CA ARG A 425 -19.59 17.40 8.27
C ARG A 425 -20.03 18.85 8.12
N MET A 426 -19.28 19.67 7.39
CA MET A 426 -19.71 21.03 7.05
C MET A 426 -20.91 21.02 6.11
N ALA A 427 -20.88 20.19 5.06
CA ALA A 427 -21.99 20.04 4.12
C ALA A 427 -23.28 19.61 4.84
N GLU A 428 -23.20 18.60 5.70
CA GLU A 428 -24.33 18.08 6.50
C GLU A 428 -24.95 19.13 7.42
N ARG A 429 -24.15 20.05 7.96
CA ARG A 429 -24.62 21.14 8.83
C ARG A 429 -25.10 22.37 8.07
N SER A 430 -24.88 22.44 6.76
CA SER A 430 -25.37 23.54 5.93
C SER A 430 -26.88 23.42 5.72
N SER A 431 -27.56 24.56 5.51
CA SER A 431 -29.02 24.59 5.31
C SER A 431 -29.49 23.83 4.07
N SER A 432 -28.64 23.75 3.03
CA SER A 432 -28.92 23.03 1.79
C SER A 432 -28.42 21.58 1.81
N GLY A 433 -27.73 21.15 2.87
CA GLY A 433 -27.02 19.86 2.91
C GLY A 433 -25.81 19.80 1.97
N ARG A 434 -25.38 20.94 1.42
CA ARG A 434 -24.35 21.07 0.39
C ARG A 434 -23.45 22.29 0.65
N LEU A 435 -22.16 22.15 0.37
CA LEU A 435 -21.24 23.30 0.39
C LEU A 435 -21.46 24.23 -0.82
N ASP A 436 -21.60 25.53 -0.52
CA ASP A 436 -21.67 26.61 -1.49
C ASP A 436 -20.90 27.83 -0.92
N PRO A 437 -19.75 28.24 -1.51
CA PRO A 437 -19.13 27.68 -2.71
C PRO A 437 -18.62 26.23 -2.54
N PRO A 438 -18.46 25.45 -3.64
CA PRO A 438 -18.06 24.05 -3.56
C PRO A 438 -16.61 23.90 -3.08
N PHE A 439 -16.35 22.85 -2.29
CA PHE A 439 -15.02 22.45 -1.82
C PHE A 439 -14.39 21.46 -2.81
N THR A 440 -13.58 21.96 -3.73
CA THR A 440 -13.01 21.17 -4.83
C THR A 440 -11.86 20.29 -4.34
N LEU A 441 -11.91 19.00 -4.65
CA LEU A 441 -10.85 18.03 -4.34
C LEU A 441 -10.09 17.67 -5.61
N VAL A 442 -8.84 18.11 -5.74
CA VAL A 442 -7.94 17.75 -6.85
C VAL A 442 -6.92 16.76 -6.34
N LEU A 443 -7.10 15.49 -6.67
CA LEU A 443 -6.35 14.37 -6.11
C LEU A 443 -5.39 13.81 -7.17
N ASP A 444 -4.26 14.49 -7.39
CA ASP A 444 -3.22 14.08 -8.32
C ASP A 444 -2.33 12.96 -7.78
N ASP A 445 -2.13 11.94 -8.61
CA ASP A 445 -1.35 10.73 -8.32
C ASP A 445 -1.81 10.06 -7.00
N VAL A 446 -3.11 10.16 -6.69
CA VAL A 446 -3.67 9.89 -5.35
C VAL A 446 -3.38 8.47 -4.87
N ALA A 447 -3.38 7.49 -5.77
CA ALA A 447 -3.03 6.12 -5.42
C ALA A 447 -1.57 5.99 -4.95
N ALA A 448 -0.64 6.79 -5.47
CA ALA A 448 0.78 6.73 -5.11
C ALA A 448 1.19 7.79 -4.06
N VAL A 449 0.31 8.71 -3.67
CA VAL A 449 0.62 9.80 -2.72
C VAL A 449 -0.19 9.71 -1.42
N ALA A 450 -1.50 9.49 -1.53
CA ALA A 450 -2.42 9.48 -0.40
C ALA A 450 -3.66 8.63 -0.72
N PRO A 451 -3.56 7.28 -0.74
CA PRO A 451 -4.66 6.38 -1.07
C PRO A 451 -5.80 6.50 -0.05
N LEU A 452 -6.79 7.33 -0.37
CA LEU A 452 -7.95 7.60 0.48
C LEU A 452 -8.92 6.42 0.54
N PRO A 453 -9.23 5.88 1.73
CA PRO A 453 -10.25 4.83 1.86
C PRO A 453 -11.62 5.25 1.31
N GLN A 454 -12.00 6.52 1.51
CA GLN A 454 -13.30 7.06 1.11
C GLN A 454 -13.37 7.56 -0.35
N LEU A 455 -12.33 7.35 -1.17
CA LEU A 455 -12.33 7.83 -2.56
C LEU A 455 -13.54 7.34 -3.38
N PRO A 456 -13.96 6.05 -3.32
CA PRO A 456 -15.12 5.60 -4.09
C PRO A 456 -16.41 6.35 -3.72
N GLU A 457 -16.67 6.59 -2.43
CA GLU A 457 -17.84 7.35 -1.98
C GLU A 457 -17.79 8.81 -2.45
N LEU A 458 -16.60 9.44 -2.41
CA LEU A 458 -16.40 10.81 -2.88
C LEU A 458 -16.69 10.96 -4.37
N LEU A 459 -16.24 10.00 -5.18
CA LEU A 459 -16.49 10.02 -6.62
C LEU A 459 -17.97 9.76 -6.94
N ALA A 460 -18.66 8.95 -6.12
CA ALA A 460 -20.06 8.62 -6.33
C ALA A 460 -21.03 9.72 -5.89
N THR A 461 -20.77 10.39 -4.76
CA THR A 461 -21.74 11.28 -4.09
C THR A 461 -21.18 12.63 -3.64
N GLY A 462 -19.87 12.85 -3.81
CA GLY A 462 -19.22 14.07 -3.34
C GLY A 462 -19.75 15.33 -4.01
N ALA A 463 -20.05 15.29 -5.31
CA ALA A 463 -20.57 16.43 -6.07
C ALA A 463 -21.92 16.95 -5.53
N ASP A 464 -22.80 16.03 -5.09
CA ASP A 464 -24.10 16.34 -4.50
C ASP A 464 -23.95 17.10 -3.18
N ARG A 465 -22.90 16.77 -2.42
CA ARG A 465 -22.54 17.44 -1.16
C ARG A 465 -21.71 18.71 -1.35
N GLY A 466 -21.41 19.10 -2.58
CA GLY A 466 -20.61 20.29 -2.88
C GLY A 466 -19.13 20.05 -2.72
N MET A 467 -18.70 18.80 -2.92
CA MET A 467 -17.32 18.36 -2.87
C MET A 467 -16.93 17.68 -4.20
N PRO A 468 -16.94 18.42 -5.33
CA PRO A 468 -16.56 17.85 -6.62
C PRO A 468 -15.13 17.32 -6.54
N THR A 469 -14.95 16.05 -6.92
CA THR A 469 -13.68 15.33 -6.78
C THR A 469 -13.15 14.94 -8.15
N LEU A 470 -11.91 15.36 -8.43
CA LEU A 470 -11.14 14.92 -9.58
C LEU A 470 -10.01 14.01 -9.10
N ALA A 471 -10.08 12.72 -9.43
CA ALA A 471 -9.03 11.76 -9.14
C ALA A 471 -8.17 11.50 -10.38
N LEU A 472 -6.88 11.82 -10.30
CA LEU A 472 -5.93 11.61 -11.39
C LEU A 472 -5.03 10.43 -11.05
N LEU A 473 -5.04 9.40 -11.91
CA LEU A 473 -4.41 8.12 -11.68
C LEU A 473 -3.51 7.74 -12.87
N ARG A 474 -2.53 6.86 -12.64
CA ARG A 474 -1.63 6.41 -13.71
C ARG A 474 -2.32 5.41 -14.63
N SER A 475 -3.08 4.50 -14.04
CA SER A 475 -3.76 3.42 -14.75
C SER A 475 -4.91 2.84 -13.93
N ARG A 476 -5.82 2.14 -14.61
CA ARG A 476 -6.90 1.38 -13.95
C ARG A 476 -6.36 0.26 -13.04
N GLU A 477 -5.25 -0.36 -13.40
CA GLU A 477 -4.64 -1.42 -12.58
C GLU A 477 -4.10 -0.89 -11.25
N GLN A 478 -3.57 0.34 -11.25
CA GLN A 478 -3.18 1.02 -10.02
C GLN A 478 -4.40 1.29 -9.13
N ALA A 479 -5.50 1.76 -9.71
CA ALA A 479 -6.77 1.97 -9.01
C ALA A 479 -7.29 0.66 -8.39
N ARG A 480 -7.38 -0.41 -9.17
CA ARG A 480 -7.82 -1.75 -8.71
C ARG A 480 -6.94 -2.33 -7.61
N THR A 481 -5.66 -1.97 -7.58
CA THR A 481 -4.75 -2.40 -6.52
C THR A 481 -5.06 -1.72 -5.18
N ARG A 482 -5.52 -0.46 -5.19
CA ARG A 482 -5.83 0.31 -3.98
C ARG A 482 -7.29 0.19 -3.54
N TRP A 483 -8.22 0.07 -4.48
CA TRP A 483 -9.66 -0.11 -4.24
C TRP A 483 -10.15 -1.40 -4.94
N PRO A 484 -9.77 -2.59 -4.46
CA PRO A 484 -10.04 -3.85 -5.16
C PRO A 484 -11.51 -4.28 -5.16
N HIS A 485 -12.37 -3.62 -4.38
CA HIS A 485 -13.79 -3.96 -4.24
C HIS A 485 -14.70 -2.92 -4.91
N ASP A 486 -14.13 -1.85 -5.48
CA ASP A 486 -14.87 -0.73 -6.05
C ASP A 486 -14.39 -0.49 -7.48
N GLU A 487 -15.32 -0.34 -8.41
CA GLU A 487 -15.02 0.21 -9.73
C GLU A 487 -15.19 1.72 -9.67
N LEU A 488 -14.10 2.46 -9.89
CA LEU A 488 -14.16 3.92 -9.87
C LEU A 488 -14.91 4.42 -11.13
N PRO A 489 -15.89 5.33 -10.98
CA PRO A 489 -16.65 5.86 -12.11
C PRO A 489 -15.71 6.67 -13.02
N VAL A 490 -15.64 6.32 -14.30
CA VAL A 490 -14.77 6.99 -15.30
C VAL A 490 -15.57 7.98 -16.10
#